data_AF-A0A1G1YWU7-F1
#
_entry.id   AF-A0A1G1YWU7-F1
#
_cell.length_a   1.000
_cell.length_b   1.000
_cell.length_c   1.000
_cell.angle_alpha   90.00
_cell.angle_beta   90.00
_cell.angle_gamma   90.00
#
_symmetry.space_group_name_H-M   'P 1'
#
loop_
_entity.id
_entity.type
_entity.pdbx_description
1 polymer ?
#
loop_
_entity_poly.entity_id
_entity_poly.type
_entity_poly.pdbx_seq_one_letter_code
_entity_poly.pdbx_strand_id
1 'polypeptide(L)'
;MKSKLALIFLITFGLTSLGNFLFIPPTAAAIELVKSKDFGTIYYLDSRGLRHPFPNQATYESWYGKDFSRVVTVANEFLANFPLGKNITIRPGTFLVKVRTAPQVYAVEQGGVLREIKDEGIAEAIYGQNWAQRIVDVPDIFFGNYILGAPIIHDYTVPDGILFYDQSAKKYYYKNNGVLQSFASEDAMSKNNLRLNDAVKSGRSFFVRERPIAGLDKNIFNPIATAISDQRDCENKKLKAAMIFVADKNYEASELEKIELIKKELPDRFSWATDGLAEIDASYPIIILLNDGYLLTKRNDGTMEVKNELINTFFDNNPDLFDFIFVWTNFKVPADKTNEIAHFVPITNKWEGVNKPMLDRSQVYGSFGKLKGVMMMNNINNYEISETSKLNETLNIVLHEILHQWAAYIEFINEAGQKSKALLRPEDFSHWSNYLGLISPVGGLGWVEAGNGTFISSLAQQADTNLRKYSKLDLYLMGLIPKQLMTDVFYINPEPAGALGNLILGQLKKVTIDQIIKASGEVKCSID
;
A
#
# COMPACT_ATOMS: atom_id res chain seq x y z
N MET A 1 16.99 -38.01 -80.26
CA MET A 1 15.89 -37.85 -79.28
C MET A 1 16.34 -36.84 -78.24
N LYS A 2 15.92 -35.58 -78.40
CA LYS A 2 16.65 -34.45 -77.80
C LYS A 2 16.18 -34.15 -76.39
N SER A 3 17.00 -34.60 -75.45
CA SER A 3 17.00 -34.27 -74.04
C SER A 3 17.61 -32.90 -73.78
N LYS A 4 17.01 -32.21 -72.81
CA LYS A 4 17.63 -31.55 -71.64
C LYS A 4 18.99 -30.87 -71.84
N LEU A 5 19.09 -29.62 -71.37
CA LEU A 5 20.07 -29.28 -70.34
C LEU A 5 19.67 -27.96 -69.64
N ALA A 6 19.73 -27.98 -68.32
CA ALA A 6 19.66 -26.81 -67.44
C ALA A 6 21.05 -26.13 -67.36
N LEU A 7 21.11 -24.84 -67.01
CA LEU A 7 21.54 -24.36 -65.68
C LEU A 7 21.78 -22.82 -65.66
N ILE A 8 20.94 -22.12 -64.90
CA ILE A 8 21.18 -21.03 -63.93
C ILE A 8 22.15 -19.87 -64.30
N PHE A 9 21.62 -18.64 -64.25
CA PHE A 9 22.32 -17.48 -63.66
C PHE A 9 21.34 -16.52 -62.94
N LEU A 10 21.80 -16.02 -61.78
CA LEU A 10 21.17 -15.16 -60.77
C LEU A 10 20.59 -13.84 -61.30
N ILE A 11 19.44 -13.42 -60.74
CA ILE A 11 19.11 -12.00 -60.55
C ILE A 11 18.62 -11.79 -59.11
N THR A 12 19.30 -10.86 -58.44
CA THR A 12 19.17 -10.36 -57.07
C THR A 12 17.78 -9.82 -56.72
N PHE A 13 17.23 -10.23 -55.58
CA PHE A 13 16.05 -9.64 -54.93
C PHE A 13 16.49 -8.48 -54.02
N GLY A 14 16.23 -7.24 -54.43
CA GLY A 14 16.28 -6.08 -53.55
C GLY A 14 14.92 -5.90 -52.88
N LEU A 15 14.81 -6.32 -51.62
CA LEU A 15 13.61 -6.13 -50.80
C LEU A 15 13.67 -4.74 -50.16
N THR A 16 13.08 -3.72 -50.80
CA THR A 16 12.91 -2.40 -50.18
C THR A 16 11.76 -2.45 -49.19
N SER A 17 12.05 -2.28 -47.90
CA SER A 17 11.08 -2.12 -46.83
C SER A 17 10.24 -0.86 -47.06
N LEU A 18 8.96 -1.05 -47.42
CA LEU A 18 7.95 -0.01 -47.27
C LEU A 18 7.77 0.25 -45.77
N GLY A 19 8.34 1.36 -45.30
CA GLY A 19 8.15 1.83 -43.94
C GLY A 19 6.68 2.11 -43.68
N ASN A 20 6.13 1.45 -42.66
CA ASN A 20 4.90 1.90 -42.00
C ASN A 20 5.18 3.25 -41.36
N PHE A 21 4.99 4.34 -42.12
CA PHE A 21 4.78 5.64 -41.52
C PHE A 21 3.43 5.59 -40.80
N LEU A 22 3.49 5.34 -39.50
CA LEU A 22 2.39 5.66 -38.59
C LEU A 22 2.18 7.18 -38.70
N PHE A 23 1.17 7.58 -39.46
CA PHE A 23 0.59 8.90 -39.34
C PHE A 23 0.00 8.99 -37.93
N ILE A 24 0.73 9.61 -37.00
CA ILE A 24 0.16 10.08 -35.75
C ILE A 24 -0.55 11.39 -36.11
N PRO A 25 -1.88 11.46 -36.15
CA PRO A 25 -2.55 12.73 -36.32
C PRO A 25 -2.19 13.63 -35.13
N PRO A 26 -2.07 14.95 -35.35
CA PRO A 26 -1.83 15.89 -34.27
C PRO A 26 -2.92 15.74 -33.21
N THR A 27 -2.50 15.85 -31.95
CA THR A 27 -3.25 15.73 -30.70
C THR A 27 -4.64 16.37 -30.83
N ALA A 28 -5.65 15.59 -31.21
CA ALA A 28 -7.02 15.95 -30.92
C ALA A 28 -7.12 15.98 -29.40
N ALA A 29 -7.56 17.10 -28.83
CA ALA A 29 -8.09 17.07 -27.47
C ALA A 29 -9.09 15.91 -27.44
N ALA A 30 -8.85 14.91 -26.58
CA ALA A 30 -9.74 13.77 -26.49
C ALA A 30 -11.15 14.31 -26.27
N ILE A 31 -12.08 13.97 -27.16
CA ILE A 31 -13.47 14.39 -27.01
C ILE A 31 -14.01 13.66 -25.77
N GLU A 32 -14.08 14.35 -24.64
CA GLU A 32 -14.50 13.76 -23.36
C GLU A 32 -16.01 13.85 -23.13
N LEU A 33 -16.66 14.91 -23.62
CA LEU A 33 -18.09 15.15 -23.41
C LEU A 33 -18.81 15.22 -24.75
N VAL A 34 -19.79 14.35 -24.93
CA VAL A 34 -20.55 14.24 -26.18
C VAL A 34 -22.04 14.20 -25.96
N LYS A 35 -22.79 14.67 -26.93
CA LYS A 35 -24.24 14.44 -27.05
C LYS A 35 -24.62 14.15 -28.49
N SER A 36 -25.75 13.47 -28.68
CA SER A 36 -26.34 13.33 -30.00
C SER A 36 -26.93 14.67 -30.48
N LYS A 37 -26.98 14.86 -31.79
CA LYS A 37 -27.80 15.91 -32.42
C LYS A 37 -29.31 15.66 -32.24
N ASP A 38 -29.72 14.42 -32.01
CA ASP A 38 -31.12 13.99 -32.02
C ASP A 38 -31.76 13.93 -30.62
N PHE A 39 -30.95 13.81 -29.55
CA PHE A 39 -31.44 13.77 -28.17
C PHE A 39 -30.43 14.39 -27.18
N GLY A 40 -30.95 14.88 -26.05
CA GLY A 40 -30.21 15.75 -25.12
C GLY A 40 -29.29 15.06 -24.10
N THR A 41 -29.22 13.73 -24.05
CA THR A 41 -28.36 13.02 -23.09
C THR A 41 -26.88 13.33 -23.36
N ILE A 42 -26.20 13.82 -22.32
CA ILE A 42 -24.76 14.06 -22.34
C ILE A 42 -24.06 12.79 -21.83
N TYR A 43 -22.96 12.42 -22.47
CA TYR A 43 -22.12 11.29 -22.10
C TYR A 43 -20.69 11.77 -21.84
N TYR A 44 -20.07 11.18 -20.83
CA TYR A 44 -18.62 11.19 -20.63
C TYR A 44 -18.00 9.99 -21.37
N LEU A 45 -17.01 10.22 -22.23
CA LEU A 45 -16.25 9.18 -22.91
C LEU A 45 -14.99 8.86 -22.10
N ASP A 46 -14.86 7.61 -21.65
CA ASP A 46 -13.68 7.17 -20.91
C ASP A 46 -12.54 6.70 -21.83
N SER A 47 -11.34 6.55 -21.25
CA SER A 47 -10.15 6.10 -21.97
C SER A 47 -10.22 4.64 -22.45
N ARG A 48 -11.23 3.87 -22.03
CA ARG A 48 -11.47 2.48 -22.46
C ARG A 48 -12.48 2.40 -23.60
N GLY A 49 -12.99 3.54 -24.08
CA GLY A 49 -13.96 3.59 -25.17
C GLY A 49 -15.40 3.33 -24.73
N LEU A 50 -15.73 3.53 -23.45
CA LEU A 50 -17.10 3.48 -22.95
C LEU A 50 -17.71 4.89 -22.89
N ARG A 51 -19.03 4.98 -23.16
CA ARG A 51 -19.81 6.21 -22.95
C ARG A 51 -20.66 6.09 -21.69
N HIS A 52 -20.51 7.05 -20.78
CA HIS A 52 -21.15 7.07 -19.46
C HIS A 52 -22.17 8.21 -19.42
N PRO A 53 -23.48 7.92 -19.35
CA PRO A 53 -24.49 8.97 -19.37
C PRO A 53 -24.54 9.74 -18.04
N PHE A 54 -24.80 11.05 -18.12
CA PHE A 54 -25.25 11.85 -16.98
C PHE A 54 -26.76 11.67 -16.81
N PRO A 55 -27.25 11.10 -15.69
CA PRO A 55 -28.66 10.76 -15.54
C PRO A 55 -29.61 11.96 -15.53
N ASN A 56 -29.15 13.10 -15.03
CA ASN A 56 -29.90 14.34 -14.96
C ASN A 56 -28.97 15.56 -14.96
N GLN A 57 -29.57 16.75 -15.10
CA GLN A 57 -28.84 18.02 -15.10
C GLN A 57 -28.04 18.25 -13.81
N ALA A 58 -28.60 17.92 -12.63
CA ALA A 58 -27.89 18.06 -11.36
C ALA A 58 -26.58 17.24 -11.32
N THR A 59 -26.59 16.04 -11.92
CA THR A 59 -25.40 15.20 -12.02
C THR A 59 -24.35 15.85 -12.91
N TYR A 60 -24.72 16.34 -14.09
CA TYR A 60 -23.78 17.07 -14.95
C TYR A 60 -23.21 18.32 -14.24
N GLU A 61 -24.08 19.14 -13.66
CA GLU A 61 -23.69 20.38 -12.99
C GLU A 61 -22.83 20.14 -11.75
N SER A 62 -22.95 18.98 -11.10
CA SER A 62 -22.06 18.59 -10.00
C SER A 62 -20.59 18.49 -10.45
N TRP A 63 -20.34 18.06 -11.69
CA TRP A 63 -18.99 17.88 -12.25
C TRP A 63 -18.48 19.07 -13.04
N TYR A 64 -19.33 19.69 -13.86
CA TYR A 64 -18.94 20.72 -14.84
C TYR A 64 -19.58 22.09 -14.58
N GLY A 65 -20.40 22.22 -13.53
CA GLY A 65 -21.21 23.42 -13.32
C GLY A 65 -22.18 23.65 -14.47
N LYS A 66 -22.54 24.92 -14.69
CA LYS A 66 -23.48 25.31 -15.77
C LYS A 66 -22.80 25.52 -17.13
N ASP A 67 -21.52 25.13 -17.24
CA ASP A 67 -20.78 25.25 -18.48
C ASP A 67 -21.04 24.04 -19.38
N PHE A 68 -21.65 24.28 -20.53
CA PHE A 68 -21.90 23.28 -21.58
C PHE A 68 -21.00 23.47 -22.80
N SER A 69 -20.08 24.44 -22.77
CA SER A 69 -19.21 24.78 -23.92
C SER A 69 -18.28 23.63 -24.31
N ARG A 70 -17.96 22.74 -23.36
CA ARG A 70 -17.15 21.53 -23.58
C ARG A 70 -17.91 20.37 -24.22
N VAL A 71 -19.25 20.44 -24.32
CA VAL A 71 -20.08 19.36 -24.84
C VAL A 71 -20.10 19.41 -26.37
N VAL A 72 -19.51 18.39 -26.99
CA VAL A 72 -19.44 18.28 -28.45
C VAL A 72 -20.67 17.55 -28.97
N THR A 73 -21.33 18.12 -29.99
CA THR A 73 -22.45 17.44 -30.67
C THR A 73 -21.89 16.52 -31.75
N VAL A 74 -22.30 15.25 -31.72
CA VAL A 74 -21.81 14.19 -32.61
C VAL A 74 -22.97 13.43 -33.27
N ALA A 75 -22.67 12.66 -34.30
CA ALA A 75 -23.64 11.79 -34.96
C ALA A 75 -23.92 10.52 -34.14
N ASN A 76 -25.07 9.88 -34.34
CA ASN A 76 -25.44 8.66 -33.62
C ASN A 76 -24.49 7.49 -33.93
N GLU A 77 -24.02 7.43 -35.17
CA GLU A 77 -23.08 6.41 -35.66
C GLU A 77 -21.73 6.52 -34.92
N PHE A 78 -21.30 7.74 -34.60
CA PHE A 78 -20.11 7.95 -33.78
C PHE A 78 -20.34 7.41 -32.37
N LEU A 79 -21.47 7.77 -31.74
CA LEU A 79 -21.78 7.29 -30.40
C LEU A 79 -21.91 5.77 -30.35
N ALA A 80 -22.43 5.13 -31.40
CA ALA A 80 -22.61 3.68 -31.48
C ALA A 80 -21.30 2.89 -31.39
N ASN A 81 -20.16 3.52 -31.70
CA ASN A 81 -18.84 2.91 -31.54
C ASN A 81 -18.39 2.81 -30.07
N PHE A 82 -19.09 3.49 -29.15
CA PHE A 82 -18.79 3.51 -27.72
C PHE A 82 -19.90 2.77 -26.95
N PRO A 83 -19.64 1.55 -26.45
CA PRO A 83 -20.61 0.83 -25.62
C PRO A 83 -20.97 1.62 -24.35
N LEU A 84 -22.16 1.33 -23.80
CA LEU A 84 -22.61 1.99 -22.56
C LEU A 84 -21.80 1.50 -21.36
N GLY A 85 -21.27 2.46 -20.60
CA GLY A 85 -20.72 2.24 -19.27
C GLY A 85 -21.74 2.55 -18.17
N LYS A 86 -21.28 2.49 -16.91
CA LYS A 86 -22.09 2.89 -15.74
C LYS A 86 -22.50 4.36 -15.84
N ASN A 87 -23.69 4.68 -15.34
CA ASN A 87 -24.15 6.05 -15.17
C ASN A 87 -23.19 6.84 -14.27
N ILE A 88 -22.96 8.12 -14.59
CA ILE A 88 -22.20 9.01 -13.72
C ILE A 88 -23.06 9.36 -12.50
N THR A 89 -22.46 9.35 -11.30
CA THR A 89 -23.11 9.77 -10.04
C THR A 89 -22.81 11.23 -9.73
N ILE A 90 -23.54 11.81 -8.78
CA ILE A 90 -23.24 13.14 -8.23
C ILE A 90 -21.77 13.18 -7.76
N ARG A 91 -21.09 14.27 -8.08
CA ARG A 91 -19.70 14.48 -7.69
C ARG A 91 -19.58 14.54 -6.16
N PRO A 92 -18.58 13.85 -5.57
CA PRO A 92 -18.28 13.99 -4.16
C PRO A 92 -18.10 15.45 -3.73
N GLY A 93 -18.64 15.77 -2.56
CA GLY A 93 -18.50 17.07 -1.92
C GLY A 93 -19.21 18.27 -2.54
N THR A 94 -20.05 18.09 -3.56
CA THR A 94 -20.80 19.21 -4.17
C THR A 94 -22.23 19.30 -3.63
N PHE A 95 -23.03 18.25 -3.82
CA PHE A 95 -24.43 18.19 -3.40
C PHE A 95 -24.64 17.11 -2.36
N LEU A 96 -25.69 17.29 -1.56
CA LEU A 96 -26.29 16.23 -0.77
C LEU A 96 -27.39 15.58 -1.59
N VAL A 97 -27.53 14.25 -1.48
CA VAL A 97 -28.49 13.49 -2.27
C VAL A 97 -29.64 13.02 -1.39
N LYS A 98 -30.84 13.02 -1.94
CA LYS A 98 -31.98 12.25 -1.41
C LYS A 98 -32.81 11.68 -2.55
N VAL A 99 -33.70 10.75 -2.23
CA VAL A 99 -34.81 10.34 -3.12
C VAL A 99 -36.08 11.06 -2.70
N ARG A 100 -37.01 11.26 -3.64
CA ARG A 100 -38.28 11.96 -3.36
C ARG A 100 -39.19 11.20 -2.42
N THR A 101 -39.09 9.88 -2.44
CA THR A 101 -39.92 8.95 -1.69
C THR A 101 -39.46 8.73 -0.26
N ALA A 102 -38.32 9.31 0.15
CA ALA A 102 -37.73 9.08 1.46
C ALA A 102 -37.10 10.36 2.07
N PRO A 103 -37.15 10.55 3.40
CA PRO A 103 -36.63 11.76 4.03
C PRO A 103 -35.10 11.78 4.17
N GLN A 104 -34.42 10.64 4.09
CA GLN A 104 -32.99 10.51 4.35
C GLN A 104 -32.16 11.34 3.38
N VAL A 105 -31.13 12.00 3.93
CA VAL A 105 -30.16 12.81 3.17
C VAL A 105 -28.78 12.18 3.30
N TYR A 106 -28.06 12.17 2.18
CA TYR A 106 -26.78 11.49 2.06
C TYR A 106 -25.70 12.45 1.57
N ALA A 107 -24.55 12.43 2.23
CA ALA A 107 -23.32 12.94 1.63
C ALA A 107 -22.82 11.93 0.58
N VAL A 108 -22.20 12.43 -0.49
CA VAL A 108 -21.64 11.60 -1.56
C VAL A 108 -20.12 11.57 -1.44
N GLU A 109 -19.56 10.37 -1.36
CA GLU A 109 -18.13 10.09 -1.39
C GLU A 109 -17.74 9.39 -2.71
N GLN A 110 -16.44 9.20 -2.92
CA GLN A 110 -15.88 8.69 -4.18
C GLN A 110 -16.59 7.43 -4.67
N GLY A 111 -16.88 7.39 -5.97
CA GLY A 111 -17.53 6.26 -6.63
C GLY A 111 -19.00 6.06 -6.31
N GLY A 112 -19.67 7.13 -5.84
CA GLY A 112 -21.11 7.11 -5.59
C GLY A 112 -21.46 6.42 -4.26
N VAL A 113 -20.58 6.50 -3.27
CA VAL A 113 -20.88 6.01 -1.92
C VAL A 113 -21.75 7.05 -1.20
N LEU A 114 -22.91 6.63 -0.72
CA LEU A 114 -23.85 7.44 0.03
C LEU A 114 -23.64 7.22 1.53
N ARG A 115 -23.30 8.29 2.24
CA ARG A 115 -23.15 8.32 3.69
C ARG A 115 -24.38 9.03 4.28
N GLU A 116 -25.30 8.27 4.87
CA GLU A 116 -26.52 8.83 5.47
C GLU A 116 -26.17 9.79 6.61
N ILE A 117 -26.67 11.02 6.58
CA ILE A 117 -26.53 11.97 7.68
C ILE A 117 -27.70 11.74 8.64
N LYS A 118 -27.42 11.22 9.84
CA LYS A 118 -28.46 10.71 10.73
C LYS A 118 -29.32 11.77 11.40
N ASP A 119 -28.83 13.00 11.48
CA ASP A 119 -29.49 14.09 12.20
C ASP A 119 -29.22 15.45 11.54
N GLU A 120 -30.20 16.36 11.59
CA GLU A 120 -30.08 17.71 11.02
C GLU A 120 -28.98 18.52 11.72
N GLY A 121 -28.80 18.35 13.03
CA GLY A 121 -27.71 19.00 13.78
C GLY A 121 -26.33 18.56 13.31
N ILE A 122 -26.17 17.29 12.89
CA ILE A 122 -24.94 16.82 12.24
C ILE A 122 -24.75 17.50 10.88
N ALA A 123 -25.82 17.62 10.09
CA ALA A 123 -25.77 18.29 8.79
C ALA A 123 -25.40 19.78 8.93
N GLU A 124 -26.00 20.49 9.89
CA GLU A 124 -25.68 21.88 10.20
C GLU A 124 -24.25 22.06 10.70
N ALA A 125 -23.76 21.14 11.54
CA ALA A 125 -22.39 21.20 12.06
C ALA A 125 -21.34 21.01 10.95
N ILE A 126 -21.61 20.17 9.95
CA ILE A 126 -20.68 19.89 8.85
C ILE A 126 -20.83 20.94 7.73
N TYR A 127 -22.05 21.21 7.27
CA TYR A 127 -22.32 21.99 6.06
C TYR A 127 -22.81 23.42 6.33
N GLY A 128 -23.07 23.76 7.60
CA GLY A 128 -23.61 25.05 8.02
C GLY A 128 -25.13 25.14 7.94
N GLN A 129 -25.69 26.25 8.41
CA GLN A 129 -27.14 26.51 8.50
C GLN A 129 -27.89 26.39 7.16
N ASN A 130 -27.20 26.61 6.03
CA ASN A 130 -27.77 26.51 4.69
C ASN A 130 -27.58 25.13 4.05
N TRP A 131 -27.26 24.08 4.81
CA TRP A 131 -27.01 22.73 4.28
C TRP A 131 -28.15 22.22 3.41
N ALA A 132 -29.41 22.53 3.76
CA ALA A 132 -30.59 22.12 3.01
C ALA A 132 -30.61 22.64 1.56
N GLN A 133 -29.93 23.77 1.28
CA GLN A 133 -29.79 24.31 -0.08
C GLN A 133 -28.84 23.49 -0.96
N ARG A 134 -28.05 22.58 -0.37
CA ARG A 134 -27.18 21.65 -1.09
C ARG A 134 -27.90 20.37 -1.53
N ILE A 135 -29.12 20.14 -1.07
CA ILE A 135 -29.87 18.91 -1.35
C ILE A 135 -30.37 18.93 -2.79
N VAL A 136 -30.13 17.83 -3.50
CA VAL A 136 -30.72 17.54 -4.81
C VAL A 136 -31.46 16.21 -4.77
N ASP A 137 -32.60 16.16 -5.45
CA ASP A 137 -33.34 14.92 -5.65
C ASP A 137 -32.70 14.09 -6.76
N VAL A 138 -32.37 12.84 -6.45
CA VAL A 138 -32.06 11.81 -7.44
C VAL A 138 -33.33 10.99 -7.67
N PRO A 139 -33.81 10.85 -8.92
CA PRO A 139 -34.93 9.96 -9.24
C PRO A 139 -34.67 8.53 -8.76
N ASP A 140 -35.69 7.86 -8.22
CA ASP A 140 -35.60 6.54 -7.61
C ASP A 140 -34.89 5.50 -8.49
N ILE A 141 -35.15 5.54 -9.81
CA ILE A 141 -34.53 4.65 -10.81
C ILE A 141 -32.99 4.80 -10.90
N PHE A 142 -32.45 5.97 -10.56
CA PHE A 142 -31.02 6.24 -10.57
C PHE A 142 -30.37 6.07 -9.20
N PHE A 143 -31.16 5.84 -8.15
CA PHE A 143 -30.62 5.55 -6.82
C PHE A 143 -29.83 4.24 -6.79
N GLY A 144 -30.22 3.26 -7.62
CA GLY A 144 -29.48 2.01 -7.82
C GLY A 144 -28.09 2.17 -8.44
N ASN A 145 -27.70 3.37 -8.88
CA ASN A 145 -26.32 3.65 -9.32
C ASN A 145 -25.35 3.87 -8.13
N TYR A 146 -25.87 4.06 -6.92
CA TYR A 146 -25.10 4.39 -5.73
C TYR A 146 -24.91 3.17 -4.81
N ILE A 147 -23.92 3.26 -3.93
CA ILE A 147 -23.62 2.24 -2.90
C ILE A 147 -23.87 2.86 -1.53
N LEU A 148 -24.60 2.17 -0.65
CA LEU A 148 -24.78 2.63 0.72
C LEU A 148 -23.51 2.35 1.54
N GLY A 149 -22.92 3.41 2.11
CA GLY A 149 -21.81 3.33 3.05
C GLY A 149 -22.25 3.46 4.51
N ALA A 150 -21.29 3.46 5.44
CA ALA A 150 -21.56 3.65 6.86
C ALA A 150 -22.25 5.02 7.12
N PRO A 151 -23.22 5.12 8.02
CA PRO A 151 -23.85 6.41 8.30
C PRO A 151 -22.89 7.39 9.00
N ILE A 152 -23.16 8.68 8.86
CA ILE A 152 -22.53 9.76 9.62
C ILE A 152 -23.40 9.98 10.86
N ILE A 153 -22.94 9.39 11.96
CA ILE A 153 -23.60 9.48 13.28
C ILE A 153 -22.99 10.58 14.16
N HIS A 154 -21.88 11.18 13.73
CA HIS A 154 -21.20 12.24 14.46
C HIS A 154 -20.66 13.31 13.51
N ASP A 155 -20.66 14.56 13.97
CA ASP A 155 -20.17 15.74 13.25
C ASP A 155 -18.65 15.77 13.02
N TYR A 156 -17.89 14.95 13.76
CA TYR A 156 -16.47 14.73 13.52
C TYR A 156 -16.18 13.75 12.37
N THR A 157 -17.20 13.03 11.90
CA THR A 157 -17.09 12.15 10.71
C THR A 157 -17.35 12.97 9.46
N VAL A 158 -16.50 13.98 9.22
CA VAL A 158 -16.58 14.82 8.02
C VAL A 158 -16.34 13.95 6.78
N PRO A 159 -17.18 14.02 5.73
CA PRO A 159 -17.03 13.21 4.52
C PRO A 159 -15.70 13.41 3.80
N ASP A 160 -15.34 12.44 2.97
CA ASP A 160 -14.20 12.51 2.05
C ASP A 160 -14.59 12.96 0.64
N GLY A 161 -13.58 13.30 -0.17
CA GLY A 161 -13.77 13.80 -1.53
C GLY A 161 -14.24 15.26 -1.59
N ILE A 162 -13.98 16.05 -0.56
CA ILE A 162 -14.53 17.41 -0.39
C ILE A 162 -13.44 18.49 -0.50
N LEU A 163 -13.85 19.69 -0.90
CA LEU A 163 -13.09 20.91 -0.62
C LEU A 163 -13.31 21.28 0.85
N PHE A 164 -12.23 21.32 1.63
CA PHE A 164 -12.25 21.64 3.06
C PHE A 164 -11.60 22.99 3.29
N TYR A 165 -12.26 23.87 4.04
CA TYR A 165 -11.71 25.14 4.49
C TYR A 165 -11.45 25.06 5.99
N ASP A 166 -10.16 25.02 6.35
CA ASP A 166 -9.72 25.06 7.74
C ASP A 166 -9.88 26.50 8.27
N GLN A 167 -10.76 26.67 9.25
CA GLN A 167 -11.04 27.98 9.85
C GLN A 167 -9.88 28.49 10.70
N SER A 168 -9.09 27.60 11.29
CA SER A 168 -7.93 27.93 12.12
C SER A 168 -6.76 28.37 11.25
N ALA A 169 -6.43 27.59 10.21
CA ALA A 169 -5.36 27.90 9.26
C ALA A 169 -5.76 28.94 8.20
N LYS A 170 -7.05 29.23 8.05
CA LYS A 170 -7.64 30.09 7.01
C LYS A 170 -7.19 29.68 5.60
N LYS A 171 -7.21 28.37 5.32
CA LYS A 171 -6.67 27.77 4.10
C LYS A 171 -7.55 26.65 3.57
N TYR A 172 -7.60 26.52 2.24
CA TYR A 172 -8.30 25.44 1.54
C TYR A 172 -7.41 24.20 1.36
N TYR A 173 -8.04 23.04 1.49
CA TYR A 173 -7.46 21.71 1.32
C TYR A 173 -8.43 20.82 0.56
N TYR A 174 -7.92 19.83 -0.16
CA TYR A 174 -8.71 18.68 -0.54
C TYR A 174 -8.69 17.68 0.61
N LYS A 175 -9.86 17.22 1.07
CA LYS A 175 -9.94 16.17 2.08
C LYS A 175 -10.30 14.85 1.43
N ASN A 176 -9.44 13.85 1.60
CA ASN A 176 -9.69 12.50 1.12
C ASN A 176 -9.05 11.48 2.06
N ASN A 177 -9.70 10.34 2.26
CA ASN A 177 -9.30 9.31 3.23
C ASN A 177 -8.94 9.96 4.59
N GLY A 178 -9.75 10.90 5.08
CA GLY A 178 -9.53 11.70 6.30
C GLY A 178 -8.21 12.50 6.38
N VAL A 179 -7.48 12.66 5.28
CA VAL A 179 -6.23 13.43 5.18
C VAL A 179 -6.50 14.68 4.37
N LEU A 180 -5.88 15.79 4.77
CA LEU A 180 -5.89 17.04 4.04
C LEU A 180 -4.67 17.13 3.13
N GLN A 181 -4.89 17.57 1.89
CA GLN A 181 -3.84 17.93 0.97
C GLN A 181 -4.03 19.38 0.54
N SER A 182 -2.98 20.18 0.70
CA SER A 182 -3.07 21.60 0.34
C SER A 182 -3.01 21.80 -1.17
N PHE A 183 -3.43 22.96 -1.66
CA PHE A 183 -3.24 23.36 -3.06
C PHE A 183 -2.04 24.29 -3.19
N ALA A 184 -1.30 24.17 -4.28
CA ALA A 184 -0.19 25.07 -4.58
C ALA A 184 -0.68 26.48 -4.97
N SER A 185 -1.92 26.57 -5.50
CA SER A 185 -2.54 27.82 -5.94
C SER A 185 -4.07 27.67 -6.07
N GLU A 186 -4.78 28.79 -6.22
CA GLU A 186 -6.21 28.77 -6.59
C GLU A 186 -6.44 28.18 -7.99
N ASP A 187 -5.47 28.34 -8.90
CA ASP A 187 -5.50 27.70 -10.23
C ASP A 187 -5.46 26.17 -10.14
N ALA A 188 -4.75 25.59 -9.17
CA ALA A 188 -4.79 24.15 -8.94
C ALA A 188 -6.19 23.69 -8.49
N MET A 189 -6.90 24.48 -7.69
CA MET A 189 -8.29 24.19 -7.32
C MET A 189 -9.23 24.26 -8.53
N SER A 190 -9.10 25.31 -9.34
CA SER A 190 -9.96 25.52 -10.52
C SER A 190 -9.73 24.46 -11.60
N LYS A 191 -8.48 24.03 -11.83
CA LYS A 191 -8.15 22.90 -12.73
C LYS A 191 -8.83 21.59 -12.34
N ASN A 192 -9.12 21.40 -11.05
CA ASN A 192 -9.87 20.26 -10.54
C ASN A 192 -11.39 20.51 -10.48
N ASN A 193 -11.91 21.59 -11.08
CA ASN A 193 -13.30 22.03 -11.02
C ASN A 193 -13.84 22.19 -9.58
N LEU A 194 -12.99 22.41 -8.57
CA LEU A 194 -13.46 22.62 -7.20
C LEU A 194 -14.01 24.04 -7.05
N ARG A 195 -15.20 24.17 -6.44
CA ARG A 195 -15.89 25.45 -6.27
C ARG A 195 -15.84 25.87 -4.81
N LEU A 196 -15.45 27.11 -4.54
CA LEU A 196 -15.33 27.62 -3.17
C LEU A 196 -16.67 27.59 -2.41
N ASN A 197 -17.79 27.75 -3.10
CA ASN A 197 -19.13 27.65 -2.50
C ASN A 197 -19.48 26.23 -2.03
N ASP A 198 -18.82 25.20 -2.60
CA ASP A 198 -19.01 23.81 -2.18
C ASP A 198 -18.21 23.49 -0.92
N ALA A 199 -17.28 24.36 -0.51
CA ALA A 199 -16.38 24.07 0.61
C ALA A 199 -17.12 23.81 1.93
N VAL A 200 -16.70 22.76 2.63
CA VAL A 200 -17.04 22.48 4.03
C VAL A 200 -16.10 23.27 4.91
N LYS A 201 -16.63 24.07 5.84
CA LYS A 201 -15.84 24.96 6.70
C LYS A 201 -15.82 24.41 8.12
N SER A 202 -14.63 24.13 8.65
CA SER A 202 -14.50 23.57 10.01
C SER A 202 -13.17 23.95 10.65
N GLY A 203 -13.13 24.01 11.97
CA GLY A 203 -11.90 24.13 12.76
C GLY A 203 -11.29 22.78 13.17
N ARG A 204 -11.81 21.66 12.65
CA ARG A 204 -11.31 20.32 12.95
C ARG A 204 -9.94 20.08 12.34
N SER A 205 -9.06 19.47 13.14
CA SER A 205 -7.71 19.09 12.71
C SER A 205 -7.71 17.70 12.07
N PHE A 206 -6.90 17.56 11.04
CA PHE A 206 -6.62 16.31 10.34
C PHE A 206 -5.13 16.23 10.04
N PHE A 207 -4.63 15.04 9.68
CA PHE A 207 -3.28 14.94 9.12
C PHE A 207 -3.21 15.74 7.81
N VAL A 208 -2.11 16.46 7.59
CA VAL A 208 -1.90 17.28 6.40
C VAL A 208 -0.69 16.74 5.64
N ARG A 209 -0.87 16.40 4.36
CA ARG A 209 0.22 16.03 3.46
C ARG A 209 1.15 17.21 3.20
N GLU A 210 2.42 16.89 3.01
CA GLU A 210 3.45 17.90 2.71
C GLU A 210 3.36 18.35 1.24
N ARG A 211 3.10 17.41 0.32
CA ARG A 211 3.03 17.69 -1.12
C ARG A 211 1.69 18.34 -1.48
N PRO A 212 1.68 19.58 -2.02
CA PRO A 212 0.45 20.22 -2.46
C PRO A 212 -0.01 19.67 -3.83
N ILE A 213 -1.31 19.76 -4.08
CA ILE A 213 -1.91 19.58 -5.40
C ILE A 213 -1.51 20.79 -6.25
N ALA A 214 -0.70 20.55 -7.29
CA ALA A 214 -0.15 21.60 -8.14
C ALA A 214 -0.95 21.87 -9.43
N GLY A 215 -1.85 20.95 -9.82
CA GLY A 215 -2.62 21.03 -11.05
C GLY A 215 -3.80 20.07 -11.07
N LEU A 216 -4.27 19.70 -12.26
CA LEU A 216 -5.32 18.68 -12.41
C LEU A 216 -4.83 17.34 -11.82
N ASP A 217 -5.65 16.77 -10.95
CA ASP A 217 -5.40 15.50 -10.29
C ASP A 217 -6.53 14.52 -10.63
N LYS A 218 -6.16 13.39 -11.23
CA LYS A 218 -7.09 12.33 -11.63
C LYS A 218 -7.79 11.66 -10.44
N ASN A 219 -7.27 11.80 -9.22
CA ASN A 219 -7.90 11.26 -8.02
C ASN A 219 -8.95 12.23 -7.46
N ILE A 220 -8.95 13.49 -7.90
CA ILE A 220 -9.92 14.52 -7.50
C ILE A 220 -11.02 14.68 -8.56
N PHE A 221 -10.63 14.73 -9.83
CA PHE A 221 -11.54 14.88 -10.96
C PHE A 221 -11.60 13.59 -11.78
N ASN A 222 -12.46 12.66 -11.35
CA ASN A 222 -12.70 11.39 -12.05
C ASN A 222 -14.16 10.95 -11.96
N PRO A 223 -14.98 11.24 -12.99
CA PRO A 223 -16.39 10.88 -13.05
C PRO A 223 -16.68 9.38 -12.95
N ILE A 224 -15.70 8.54 -13.25
CA ILE A 224 -15.82 7.08 -13.28
C ILE A 224 -15.03 6.40 -12.16
N ALA A 225 -14.61 7.16 -11.14
CA ALA A 225 -13.93 6.61 -9.98
C ALA A 225 -14.77 5.51 -9.34
N THR A 226 -14.11 4.45 -8.87
CA THR A 226 -14.79 3.39 -8.13
C THR A 226 -14.88 3.74 -6.66
N ALA A 227 -15.85 3.13 -5.98
CA ALA A 227 -15.97 3.24 -4.53
C ALA A 227 -14.67 2.79 -3.86
N ILE A 228 -14.20 3.59 -2.93
CA ILE A 228 -13.14 3.20 -2.01
C ILE A 228 -13.72 2.14 -1.10
N SER A 229 -13.02 1.02 -0.94
CA SER A 229 -13.39 -0.05 -0.02
C SER A 229 -12.29 -0.21 1.02
N ASP A 230 -12.67 -0.56 2.23
CA ASP A 230 -11.76 -0.99 3.28
C ASP A 230 -11.00 -2.24 2.79
N GLN A 231 -9.67 -2.12 2.70
CA GLN A 231 -8.78 -3.20 2.24
C GLN A 231 -8.08 -3.91 3.40
N ARG A 232 -8.46 -3.64 4.65
CA ARG A 232 -7.84 -4.28 5.82
C ARG A 232 -8.08 -5.78 5.79
N ASP A 233 -6.99 -6.52 5.97
CA ASP A 233 -7.04 -7.98 6.06
C ASP A 233 -5.95 -8.54 6.98
N CYS A 234 -5.98 -9.86 7.16
CA CYS A 234 -4.94 -10.64 7.81
C CYS A 234 -4.22 -11.58 6.84
N GLU A 235 -4.17 -11.25 5.55
CA GLU A 235 -3.51 -12.09 4.54
C GLU A 235 -2.08 -12.41 5.00
N ASN A 236 -1.72 -13.69 4.90
CA ASN A 236 -0.45 -14.23 5.37
C ASN A 236 0.09 -15.32 4.44
N LYS A 237 -0.69 -15.73 3.44
CA LYS A 237 -0.36 -16.79 2.48
C LYS A 237 -0.08 -16.25 1.08
N LYS A 238 -0.84 -15.25 0.63
CA LYS A 238 -0.74 -14.67 -0.73
C LYS A 238 -0.41 -13.19 -0.65
N LEU A 239 0.83 -12.91 -0.32
CA LEU A 239 1.29 -11.55 -0.08
C LEU A 239 1.67 -10.88 -1.39
N LYS A 240 1.56 -9.55 -1.43
CA LYS A 240 2.04 -8.71 -2.53
C LYS A 240 3.04 -7.68 -2.02
N ALA A 241 4.13 -7.51 -2.76
CA ALA A 241 5.15 -6.54 -2.47
C ALA A 241 5.37 -5.59 -3.65
N ALA A 242 5.54 -4.30 -3.34
CA ALA A 242 6.09 -3.33 -4.28
C ALA A 242 7.50 -2.93 -3.85
N MET A 243 8.32 -2.52 -4.82
CA MET A 243 9.64 -1.95 -4.57
C MET A 243 9.69 -0.52 -5.07
N ILE A 244 10.14 0.38 -4.19
CA ILE A 244 10.40 1.78 -4.49
C ILE A 244 11.91 1.98 -4.42
N PHE A 245 12.49 2.53 -5.49
CA PHE A 245 13.84 3.08 -5.46
C PHE A 245 13.74 4.60 -5.39
N VAL A 246 14.04 5.17 -4.22
CA VAL A 246 14.10 6.62 -4.04
C VAL A 246 15.56 7.06 -4.21
N ALA A 247 15.82 7.74 -5.31
CA ALA A 247 17.16 8.24 -5.60
C ALA A 247 17.25 9.74 -5.29
N ASP A 248 18.45 10.19 -4.98
CA ASP A 248 18.77 11.60 -5.28
C ASP A 248 18.70 11.82 -6.81
N LYS A 249 18.93 13.05 -7.28
CA LYS A 249 18.80 13.39 -8.70
C LYS A 249 19.61 12.50 -9.67
N ASN A 250 20.64 11.80 -9.18
CA ASN A 250 21.47 10.88 -9.95
C ASN A 250 21.40 9.47 -9.32
N TYR A 251 21.39 8.44 -10.17
CA TYR A 251 21.53 7.03 -9.80
C TYR A 251 22.22 6.26 -10.92
N GLU A 252 22.80 5.11 -10.61
CA GLU A 252 23.48 4.25 -11.57
C GLU A 252 22.60 3.07 -12.00
N ALA A 253 22.81 2.56 -13.22
CA ALA A 253 22.08 1.37 -13.71
C ALA A 253 22.36 0.14 -12.84
N SER A 254 23.59 0.01 -12.32
CA SER A 254 24.03 -1.04 -11.41
C SER A 254 23.20 -1.10 -10.13
N GLU A 255 22.77 0.05 -9.59
CA GLU A 255 21.91 0.13 -8.40
C GLU A 255 20.53 -0.49 -8.69
N LEU A 256 19.95 -0.17 -9.85
CA LEU A 256 18.66 -0.73 -10.25
C LEU A 256 18.75 -2.23 -10.57
N GLU A 257 19.84 -2.66 -11.24
CA GLU A 257 20.11 -4.08 -11.51
C GLU A 257 20.17 -4.89 -10.20
N LYS A 258 20.74 -4.33 -9.13
CA LYS A 258 20.75 -4.98 -7.82
C LYS A 258 19.34 -5.19 -7.26
N ILE A 259 18.50 -4.15 -7.32
CA ILE A 259 17.12 -4.22 -6.83
C ILE A 259 16.31 -5.21 -7.67
N GLU A 260 16.47 -5.22 -8.99
CA GLU A 260 15.80 -6.21 -9.87
C GLU A 260 16.23 -7.65 -9.56
N LEU A 261 17.53 -7.89 -9.25
CA LEU A 261 17.98 -9.21 -8.84
C LEU A 261 17.31 -9.64 -7.52
N ILE A 262 17.28 -8.78 -6.51
CA ILE A 262 16.61 -9.07 -5.23
C ILE A 262 15.11 -9.32 -5.42
N LYS A 263 14.45 -8.47 -6.22
CA LYS A 263 13.03 -8.60 -6.57
C LYS A 263 12.71 -9.93 -7.24
N LYS A 264 13.57 -10.37 -8.15
CA LYS A 264 13.42 -11.63 -8.88
C LYS A 264 13.55 -12.85 -7.95
N GLU A 265 14.50 -12.82 -7.01
CA GLU A 265 14.81 -13.97 -6.15
C GLU A 265 13.92 -14.05 -4.89
N LEU A 266 13.27 -12.94 -4.51
CA LEU A 266 12.43 -12.85 -3.31
C LEU A 266 11.27 -13.88 -3.28
N PRO A 267 10.44 -14.07 -4.33
CA PRO A 267 9.32 -15.01 -4.29
C PRO A 267 9.75 -16.44 -3.94
N ASP A 268 10.77 -16.95 -4.64
CA ASP A 268 11.30 -18.30 -4.41
C ASP A 268 11.94 -18.43 -3.03
N ARG A 269 12.69 -17.41 -2.61
CA ARG A 269 13.31 -17.36 -1.28
C ARG A 269 12.27 -17.39 -0.17
N PHE A 270 11.20 -16.60 -0.29
CA PHE A 270 10.14 -16.52 0.70
C PHE A 270 9.31 -17.81 0.77
N SER A 271 8.99 -18.40 -0.39
CA SER A 271 8.33 -19.70 -0.46
C SER A 271 9.20 -20.79 0.19
N TRP A 272 10.50 -20.83 -0.11
CA TRP A 272 11.44 -21.75 0.55
C TRP A 272 11.51 -21.54 2.07
N ALA A 273 11.55 -20.29 2.53
CA ALA A 273 11.64 -19.95 3.95
C ALA A 273 10.38 -20.34 4.72
N THR A 274 9.23 -20.38 4.05
CA THR A 274 7.92 -20.74 4.62
C THR A 274 7.54 -22.21 4.39
N ASP A 275 8.47 -23.05 3.91
CA ASP A 275 8.20 -24.44 3.51
C ASP A 275 7.06 -24.58 2.48
N GLY A 276 6.89 -23.58 1.61
CA GLY A 276 5.85 -23.52 0.58
C GLY A 276 4.45 -23.22 1.12
N LEU A 277 4.32 -22.83 2.40
CA LEU A 277 3.04 -22.50 3.02
C LEU A 277 2.52 -21.10 2.63
N ALA A 278 3.41 -20.23 2.13
CA ALA A 278 3.07 -18.90 1.67
C ALA A 278 3.91 -18.49 0.44
N GLU A 279 3.39 -17.51 -0.29
CA GLU A 279 3.98 -16.90 -1.46
C GLU A 279 3.95 -15.37 -1.33
N ILE A 280 4.92 -14.71 -1.97
CA ILE A 280 4.95 -13.25 -2.10
C ILE A 280 5.14 -12.88 -3.56
N ASP A 281 4.18 -12.16 -4.12
CA ASP A 281 4.24 -11.63 -5.48
C ASP A 281 4.96 -10.28 -5.46
N ALA A 282 6.19 -10.27 -5.99
CA ALA A 282 7.02 -9.09 -6.19
C ALA A 282 7.12 -8.68 -7.67
N SER A 283 6.21 -9.14 -8.53
CA SER A 283 6.27 -8.91 -9.98
C SER A 283 6.01 -7.46 -10.40
N TYR A 284 5.48 -6.63 -9.49
CA TYR A 284 5.19 -5.22 -9.78
C TYR A 284 6.47 -4.47 -10.22
N PRO A 285 6.41 -3.61 -11.25
CA PRO A 285 7.57 -2.83 -11.68
C PRO A 285 8.16 -2.01 -10.54
N ILE A 286 9.50 -1.87 -10.52
CA ILE A 286 10.16 -0.98 -9.55
C ILE A 286 9.71 0.45 -9.84
N ILE A 287 9.21 1.14 -8.81
CA ILE A 287 8.85 2.55 -8.91
C ILE A 287 10.05 3.39 -8.53
N ILE A 288 10.58 4.14 -9.49
CA ILE A 288 11.69 5.06 -9.27
C ILE A 288 11.13 6.44 -8.95
N LEU A 289 11.47 6.99 -7.79
CA LEU A 289 11.09 8.32 -7.36
C LEU A 289 12.34 9.17 -7.14
N LEU A 290 12.49 10.24 -7.92
CA LEU A 290 13.58 11.18 -7.75
C LEU A 290 13.22 12.19 -6.66
N ASN A 291 14.21 12.56 -5.84
CA ASN A 291 14.03 13.61 -4.86
C ASN A 291 13.62 14.95 -5.52
N ASP A 292 12.39 15.37 -5.23
CA ASP A 292 11.78 16.61 -5.71
C ASP A 292 11.59 17.66 -4.61
N GLY A 293 12.15 17.40 -3.42
CA GLY A 293 12.03 18.26 -2.23
C GLY A 293 10.88 17.88 -1.29
N TYR A 294 9.95 17.03 -1.70
CA TYR A 294 8.85 16.56 -0.84
C TYR A 294 9.12 15.19 -0.23
N LEU A 295 9.97 14.37 -0.84
CA LEU A 295 10.18 12.98 -0.43
C LEU A 295 11.17 12.83 0.72
N LEU A 296 12.14 13.72 0.83
CA LEU A 296 13.27 13.59 1.74
C LEU A 296 13.47 14.84 2.61
N THR A 297 14.02 14.65 3.81
CA THR A 297 14.54 15.74 4.67
C THR A 297 16.05 15.60 4.79
N LYS A 298 16.80 16.68 4.48
CA LYS A 298 18.22 16.74 4.78
C LYS A 298 18.44 17.10 6.25
N ARG A 299 19.18 16.27 6.98
CA ARG A 299 19.55 16.50 8.39
C ARG A 299 20.85 17.30 8.48
N ASN A 300 21.07 17.91 9.66
CA ASN A 300 22.26 18.73 9.93
C ASN A 300 23.58 17.95 9.81
N ASP A 301 23.53 16.64 9.99
CA ASP A 301 24.68 15.74 9.91
C ASP A 301 24.97 15.23 8.50
N GLY A 302 24.27 15.75 7.49
CA GLY A 302 24.44 15.43 6.08
C GLY A 302 23.67 14.19 5.60
N THR A 303 23.02 13.43 6.49
CA THR A 303 22.17 12.30 6.12
C THR A 303 20.81 12.77 5.61
N MET A 304 20.15 11.90 4.83
CA MET A 304 18.81 12.12 4.29
C MET A 304 17.82 11.17 4.95
N GLU A 305 16.72 11.72 5.45
CA GLU A 305 15.62 10.97 6.04
C GLU A 305 14.46 10.87 5.05
N VAL A 306 13.89 9.68 4.90
CA VAL A 306 12.76 9.42 4.00
C VAL A 306 11.46 9.78 4.72
N LYS A 307 10.63 10.63 4.09
CA LYS A 307 9.35 11.07 4.64
C LYS A 307 8.21 10.13 4.27
N ASN A 308 7.14 10.13 5.07
CA ASN A 308 5.89 9.41 4.75
C ASN A 308 5.25 9.86 3.43
N GLU A 309 5.56 11.08 2.96
CA GLU A 309 5.11 11.59 1.67
C GLU A 309 5.56 10.70 0.50
N LEU A 310 6.64 9.92 0.66
CA LEU A 310 7.08 8.92 -0.33
C LEU A 310 5.98 7.88 -0.62
N ILE A 311 5.39 7.32 0.42
CA ILE A 311 4.39 6.26 0.29
C ILE A 311 3.05 6.84 -0.19
N ASN A 312 2.69 8.05 0.26
CA ASN A 312 1.53 8.76 -0.29
C ASN A 312 1.70 9.02 -1.79
N THR A 313 2.87 9.50 -2.22
CA THR A 313 3.21 9.74 -3.63
C THR A 313 3.13 8.46 -4.47
N PHE A 314 3.51 7.32 -3.88
CA PHE A 314 3.32 6.02 -4.51
C PHE A 314 1.82 5.71 -4.71
N PHE A 315 0.98 5.80 -3.68
CA PHE A 315 -0.45 5.48 -3.81
C PHE A 315 -1.26 6.50 -4.63
N ASP A 316 -0.74 7.71 -4.88
CA ASP A 316 -1.36 8.65 -5.83
C ASP A 316 -1.49 8.06 -7.24
N ASN A 317 -0.62 7.10 -7.60
CA ASN A 317 -0.54 6.55 -8.95
C ASN A 317 -0.63 5.03 -9.03
N ASN A 318 -0.67 4.35 -7.88
CA ASN A 318 -0.63 2.90 -7.80
C ASN A 318 -1.80 2.40 -6.94
N PRO A 319 -2.36 1.20 -7.22
CA PRO A 319 -3.50 0.68 -6.48
C PRO A 319 -3.10 0.21 -5.08
N ASP A 320 -4.04 0.26 -4.12
CA ASP A 320 -3.84 -0.24 -2.75
C ASP A 320 -3.98 -1.77 -2.68
N LEU A 321 -2.99 -2.49 -3.23
CA LEU A 321 -3.00 -3.96 -3.35
C LEU A 321 -1.83 -4.63 -2.62
N PHE A 322 -0.91 -3.86 -2.03
CA PHE A 322 0.37 -4.35 -1.53
C PHE A 322 0.34 -4.51 -0.02
N ASP A 323 0.72 -5.71 0.45
CA ASP A 323 0.89 -5.99 1.87
C ASP A 323 2.19 -5.35 2.39
N PHE A 324 3.21 -5.27 1.54
CA PHE A 324 4.51 -4.72 1.88
C PHE A 324 5.07 -3.80 0.81
N ILE A 325 5.81 -2.76 1.21
CA ILE A 325 6.59 -1.90 0.32
C ILE A 325 8.05 -1.90 0.78
N PHE A 326 8.97 -2.26 -0.11
CA PHE A 326 10.40 -2.15 0.10
C PHE A 326 10.90 -0.82 -0.43
N VAL A 327 11.57 -0.04 0.42
CA VAL A 327 12.15 1.26 0.04
C VAL A 327 13.67 1.13 0.04
N TRP A 328 14.25 1.28 -1.14
CA TRP A 328 15.68 1.33 -1.38
C TRP A 328 16.09 2.77 -1.67
N THR A 329 17.25 3.17 -1.16
CA THR A 329 17.85 4.50 -1.40
C THR A 329 19.23 4.35 -2.04
N ASN A 330 19.83 5.45 -2.50
CA ASN A 330 21.23 5.47 -2.93
C ASN A 330 22.08 6.53 -2.20
N PHE A 331 21.58 7.01 -1.07
CA PHE A 331 22.19 8.08 -0.29
C PHE A 331 22.34 7.67 1.15
N LYS A 332 23.18 8.40 1.88
CA LYS A 332 23.41 8.14 3.30
C LYS A 332 22.17 8.44 4.13
N VAL A 333 21.77 7.49 4.96
CA VAL A 333 20.63 7.60 5.88
C VAL A 333 21.12 7.68 7.33
N PRO A 334 20.30 8.15 8.29
CA PRO A 334 20.69 8.20 9.70
C PRO A 334 21.16 6.84 10.25
N ALA A 335 20.57 5.75 9.76
CA ALA A 335 20.88 4.38 10.17
C ALA A 335 22.31 3.94 9.79
N ASP A 336 22.97 4.58 8.81
CA ASP A 336 24.36 4.24 8.44
C ASP A 336 25.38 4.50 9.57
N LYS A 337 24.97 5.18 10.64
CA LYS A 337 25.78 5.40 11.84
C LYS A 337 25.52 4.37 12.94
N THR A 338 24.61 3.44 12.72
CA THR A 338 24.25 2.36 13.63
C THR A 338 24.59 1.02 12.99
N ASN A 339 24.27 -0.09 13.67
CA ASN A 339 24.39 -1.44 13.10
C ASN A 339 23.09 -1.88 12.38
N GLU A 340 22.18 -0.94 12.10
CA GLU A 340 20.87 -1.20 11.50
C GLU A 340 20.93 -0.97 9.98
N ILE A 341 21.05 -2.05 9.21
CA ILE A 341 21.12 -1.97 7.75
C ILE A 341 19.74 -1.78 7.10
N ALA A 342 18.69 -2.31 7.73
CA ALA A 342 17.29 -2.21 7.32
C ALA A 342 16.37 -2.18 8.56
N HIS A 343 15.13 -1.73 8.38
CA HIS A 343 14.12 -1.80 9.43
C HIS A 343 12.68 -1.86 8.93
N PHE A 344 11.82 -2.50 9.72
CA PHE A 344 10.39 -2.63 9.48
C PHE A 344 9.58 -1.50 10.15
N VAL A 345 8.77 -0.80 9.36
CA VAL A 345 7.82 0.21 9.82
C VAL A 345 6.40 -0.37 9.80
N PRO A 346 5.78 -0.67 10.96
CA PRO A 346 4.43 -1.23 11.01
C PRO A 346 3.37 -0.18 10.63
N ILE A 347 2.48 -0.55 9.71
CA ILE A 347 1.36 0.29 9.24
C ILE A 347 0.03 -0.27 9.71
N THR A 348 -0.26 -1.54 9.43
CA THR A 348 -1.45 -2.22 9.94
C THR A 348 -1.08 -3.51 10.64
N ASN A 349 -1.76 -3.79 11.76
CA ASN A 349 -1.70 -5.08 12.43
C ASN A 349 -3.11 -5.45 12.90
N LYS A 350 -3.61 -6.57 12.38
CA LYS A 350 -4.91 -7.17 12.70
C LYS A 350 -4.78 -8.57 13.32
N TRP A 351 -3.56 -8.93 13.74
CA TRP A 351 -3.27 -10.20 14.40
C TRP A 351 -3.27 -10.05 15.92
N GLU A 352 -4.00 -10.93 16.60
CA GLU A 352 -3.88 -11.20 18.04
C GLU A 352 -2.89 -12.35 18.28
N GLY A 353 -2.47 -12.56 19.53
CA GLY A 353 -1.61 -13.69 19.90
C GLY A 353 -0.11 -13.48 19.65
N VAL A 354 0.26 -12.41 18.95
CA VAL A 354 1.66 -12.08 18.59
C VAL A 354 2.33 -11.06 19.53
N ASN A 355 1.63 -10.65 20.61
CA ASN A 355 2.07 -9.63 21.57
C ASN A 355 2.45 -8.27 20.93
N LYS A 356 1.79 -7.93 19.82
CA LYS A 356 1.84 -6.61 19.18
C LYS A 356 0.49 -5.92 19.30
N PRO A 357 0.45 -4.58 19.42
CA PRO A 357 -0.81 -3.86 19.47
C PRO A 357 -1.56 -3.98 18.13
N MET A 358 -2.89 -3.96 18.20
CA MET A 358 -3.72 -3.66 17.04
C MET A 358 -3.36 -2.27 16.52
N LEU A 359 -3.13 -2.16 15.22
CA LEU A 359 -2.62 -0.94 14.60
C LEU A 359 -3.32 -0.66 13.27
N ASP A 360 -3.62 0.60 13.03
CA ASP A 360 -4.14 1.08 11.76
C ASP A 360 -3.63 2.49 11.47
N ARG A 361 -2.57 2.58 10.68
CA ARG A 361 -1.97 3.84 10.21
C ARG A 361 -2.09 3.99 8.70
N SER A 362 -2.86 3.12 8.05
CA SER A 362 -2.99 3.04 6.58
C SER A 362 -3.25 4.41 5.95
N GLN A 363 -4.17 5.15 6.58
CA GLN A 363 -4.60 6.49 6.23
C GLN A 363 -3.45 7.50 5.99
N VAL A 364 -2.48 7.60 6.91
CA VAL A 364 -1.39 8.60 6.81
C VAL A 364 -0.30 8.19 5.81
N TYR A 365 -0.36 6.96 5.31
CA TYR A 365 0.50 6.43 4.26
C TYR A 365 -0.20 6.35 2.90
N GLY A 366 -1.47 6.76 2.79
CA GLY A 366 -2.23 6.73 1.53
C GLY A 366 -2.85 5.37 1.18
N SER A 367 -2.74 4.38 2.08
CA SER A 367 -3.39 3.08 1.96
C SER A 367 -4.81 3.15 2.56
N PHE A 368 -5.70 2.27 2.09
CA PHE A 368 -7.05 2.03 2.60
C PHE A 368 -7.11 0.77 3.47
N GLY A 369 -5.95 0.27 3.92
CA GLY A 369 -5.86 -0.80 4.91
C GLY A 369 -5.04 -2.00 4.49
N LYS A 370 -4.70 -2.12 3.20
CA LYS A 370 -3.98 -3.29 2.68
C LYS A 370 -2.54 -3.36 3.19
N LEU A 371 -1.88 -2.20 3.30
CA LEU A 371 -0.47 -2.11 3.66
C LEU A 371 -0.22 -2.52 5.12
N LYS A 372 0.52 -3.61 5.33
CA LYS A 372 0.94 -4.12 6.65
C LYS A 372 2.17 -3.41 7.16
N GLY A 373 3.13 -3.18 6.28
CA GLY A 373 4.36 -2.50 6.66
C GLY A 373 5.20 -1.99 5.49
N VAL A 374 6.12 -1.10 5.82
CA VAL A 374 7.13 -0.59 4.90
C VAL A 374 8.50 -1.06 5.40
N MET A 375 9.27 -1.72 4.56
CA MET A 375 10.64 -2.12 4.84
C MET A 375 11.59 -1.05 4.31
N MET A 376 12.21 -0.33 5.21
CA MET A 376 13.25 0.64 4.89
C MET A 376 14.56 -0.13 4.72
N MET A 377 14.87 -0.52 3.48
CA MET A 377 16.09 -1.25 3.14
C MET A 377 17.31 -0.33 3.02
N ASN A 378 17.11 0.99 3.04
CA ASN A 378 18.17 2.00 3.02
C ASN A 378 19.07 1.89 1.77
N ASN A 379 20.34 2.29 1.91
CA ASN A 379 21.23 2.49 0.78
C ASN A 379 21.62 1.17 0.10
N ILE A 380 21.17 0.97 -1.14
CA ILE A 380 21.43 -0.23 -1.94
C ILE A 380 22.94 -0.51 -2.15
N ASN A 381 23.77 0.52 -2.06
CA ASN A 381 25.21 0.38 -2.19
C ASN A 381 25.88 -0.30 -0.99
N ASN A 382 25.19 -0.39 0.15
CA ASN A 382 25.66 -1.14 1.32
C ASN A 382 25.43 -2.66 1.18
N TYR A 383 24.75 -3.10 0.12
CA TYR A 383 24.49 -4.50 -0.16
C TYR A 383 25.41 -5.01 -1.27
N GLU A 384 26.28 -5.94 -0.89
CA GLU A 384 27.04 -6.76 -1.83
C GLU A 384 26.14 -7.92 -2.26
N ILE A 385 25.99 -8.15 -3.56
CA ILE A 385 25.15 -9.25 -4.10
C ILE A 385 25.79 -9.98 -5.29
N SER A 386 27.04 -9.67 -5.60
CA SER A 386 27.76 -10.27 -6.73
C SER A 386 28.08 -11.75 -6.50
N GLU A 387 28.16 -12.17 -5.24
CA GLU A 387 28.39 -13.56 -4.83
C GLU A 387 27.12 -14.17 -4.23
N THR A 388 26.94 -15.48 -4.41
CA THR A 388 25.75 -16.19 -3.90
C THR A 388 25.57 -16.05 -2.38
N SER A 389 26.65 -16.16 -1.60
CA SER A 389 26.62 -16.01 -0.14
C SER A 389 26.17 -14.60 0.30
N LYS A 390 26.59 -13.59 -0.46
CA LYS A 390 26.25 -12.18 -0.25
C LYS A 390 24.82 -11.84 -0.68
N LEU A 391 24.35 -12.44 -1.76
CA LEU A 391 22.93 -12.41 -2.11
C LEU A 391 22.08 -13.11 -1.04
N ASN A 392 22.52 -14.25 -0.50
CA ASN A 392 21.83 -14.93 0.59
C ASN A 392 21.77 -14.06 1.86
N GLU A 393 22.85 -13.34 2.18
CA GLU A 393 22.88 -12.35 3.27
C GLU A 393 21.79 -11.29 3.09
N THR A 394 21.73 -10.66 1.91
CA THR A 394 20.73 -9.63 1.58
C THR A 394 19.31 -10.17 1.64
N LEU A 395 19.07 -11.36 1.06
CA LEU A 395 17.77 -12.01 1.08
C LEU A 395 17.34 -12.43 2.50
N ASN A 396 18.27 -12.81 3.37
CA ASN A 396 17.98 -13.10 4.77
C ASN A 396 17.57 -11.83 5.54
N ILE A 397 18.17 -10.67 5.24
CA ILE A 397 17.73 -9.37 5.78
C ILE A 397 16.31 -9.06 5.28
N VAL A 398 16.00 -9.30 4.01
CA VAL A 398 14.62 -9.12 3.50
C VAL A 398 13.62 -10.01 4.24
N LEU A 399 13.94 -11.29 4.45
CA LEU A 399 13.08 -12.21 5.21
C LEU A 399 12.95 -11.79 6.68
N HIS A 400 14.01 -11.24 7.27
CA HIS A 400 14.03 -10.70 8.62
C HIS A 400 13.02 -9.56 8.76
N GLU A 401 13.06 -8.57 7.86
CA GLU A 401 12.14 -7.43 7.91
C GLU A 401 10.67 -7.82 7.66
N ILE A 402 10.41 -8.82 6.81
CA ILE A 402 9.06 -9.36 6.63
C ILE A 402 8.57 -10.00 7.94
N LEU A 403 9.42 -10.75 8.61
CA LEU A 403 9.03 -11.54 9.79
C LEU A 403 8.72 -10.66 11.01
N HIS A 404 9.29 -9.44 11.10
CA HIS A 404 8.93 -8.44 12.11
C HIS A 404 7.43 -8.09 12.12
N GLN A 405 6.68 -8.38 11.06
CA GLN A 405 5.22 -8.24 11.10
C GLN A 405 4.58 -9.15 12.18
N TRP A 406 5.13 -10.34 12.44
CA TRP A 406 4.49 -11.37 13.27
C TRP A 406 5.29 -11.89 14.47
N ALA A 407 6.62 -12.00 14.37
CA ALA A 407 7.39 -12.82 15.30
C ALA A 407 8.35 -12.01 16.18
N ALA A 408 8.94 -12.68 17.18
CA ALA A 408 9.93 -12.14 18.12
C ALA A 408 9.44 -11.07 19.12
N TYR A 409 8.17 -11.12 19.51
CA TYR A 409 7.61 -10.25 20.57
C TYR A 409 6.93 -11.01 21.71
N ILE A 410 6.88 -12.34 21.67
CA ILE A 410 6.03 -13.14 22.58
C ILE A 410 6.60 -13.32 23.99
N GLU A 411 5.70 -13.62 24.92
CA GLU A 411 6.00 -14.02 26.29
C GLU A 411 5.51 -15.45 26.53
N PHE A 412 5.94 -16.06 27.63
CA PHE A 412 5.39 -17.33 28.11
C PHE A 412 5.24 -17.34 29.63
N ILE A 413 4.39 -18.23 30.15
CA ILE A 413 4.29 -18.46 31.60
C ILE A 413 5.37 -19.43 32.06
N ASN A 414 6.28 -18.97 32.91
CA ASN A 414 7.37 -19.79 33.47
C ASN A 414 6.87 -20.75 34.57
N GLU A 415 7.79 -21.57 35.11
CA GLU A 415 7.51 -22.54 36.18
C GLU A 415 6.96 -21.89 37.48
N ALA A 416 7.28 -20.61 37.72
CA ALA A 416 6.76 -19.83 38.84
C ALA A 416 5.39 -19.20 38.57
N GLY A 417 4.77 -19.47 37.41
CA GLY A 417 3.48 -18.90 37.04
C GLY A 417 3.55 -17.43 36.57
N GLN A 418 4.74 -16.90 36.30
CA GLN A 418 4.97 -15.51 35.91
C GLN A 418 5.24 -15.39 34.40
N LYS A 419 4.89 -14.25 33.81
CA LYS A 419 5.27 -13.90 32.43
C LYS A 419 6.79 -13.77 32.32
N SER A 420 7.35 -14.38 31.28
CA SER A 420 8.80 -14.38 30.99
C SER A 420 9.06 -13.99 29.54
N LYS A 421 10.14 -13.24 29.33
CA LYS A 421 10.67 -12.82 28.03
C LYS A 421 11.95 -13.57 27.65
N ALA A 422 12.27 -14.69 28.30
CA ALA A 422 13.56 -15.38 28.11
C ALA A 422 13.80 -15.90 26.68
N LEU A 423 12.75 -16.02 25.85
CA LEU A 423 12.88 -16.35 24.43
C LEU A 423 13.36 -15.15 23.58
N LEU A 424 13.32 -13.95 24.14
CA LEU A 424 13.66 -12.69 23.46
C LEU A 424 15.03 -12.20 23.89
N ARG A 425 15.66 -11.45 22.99
CA ARG A 425 16.90 -10.73 23.26
C ARG A 425 16.63 -9.56 24.22
N PRO A 426 17.30 -9.48 25.39
CA PRO A 426 16.98 -8.47 26.42
C PRO A 426 17.29 -7.03 26.01
N GLU A 427 18.15 -6.83 25.02
CA GLU A 427 18.54 -5.52 24.50
C GLU A 427 17.38 -4.79 23.80
N ASP A 428 16.41 -5.52 23.23
CA ASP A 428 15.34 -4.93 22.42
C ASP A 428 13.94 -5.53 22.60
N PHE A 429 13.83 -6.79 23.05
CA PHE A 429 12.58 -7.55 23.07
C PHE A 429 11.85 -7.61 21.72
N SER A 430 12.59 -7.51 20.61
CA SER A 430 12.10 -7.58 19.24
C SER A 430 12.86 -8.61 18.38
N HIS A 431 13.83 -9.29 18.97
CA HIS A 431 14.57 -10.38 18.34
C HIS A 431 14.55 -11.63 19.20
N TRP A 432 14.67 -12.80 18.57
CA TRP A 432 14.86 -14.04 19.31
C TRP A 432 16.22 -14.03 20.02
N SER A 433 16.22 -14.52 21.27
CA SER A 433 17.42 -14.67 22.09
C SER A 433 18.47 -15.51 21.36
N ASN A 434 19.75 -15.14 21.46
CA ASN A 434 20.85 -15.95 20.93
C ASN A 434 20.92 -17.35 21.57
N TYR A 435 20.33 -17.53 22.76
CA TYR A 435 20.26 -18.82 23.45
C TYR A 435 19.09 -19.69 23.03
N LEU A 436 18.25 -19.22 22.11
CA LEU A 436 17.07 -19.95 21.66
C LEU A 436 17.48 -21.14 20.78
N GLY A 437 16.85 -22.29 21.02
CA GLY A 437 17.13 -23.57 20.35
C GLY A 437 16.61 -23.70 18.91
N LEU A 438 16.09 -22.62 18.34
CA LEU A 438 15.70 -22.54 16.93
C LEU A 438 16.57 -21.54 16.18
N ILE A 439 16.56 -21.64 14.85
CA ILE A 439 17.18 -20.68 13.93
C ILE A 439 16.05 -19.92 13.24
N SER A 440 16.20 -18.60 13.13
CA SER A 440 15.28 -17.72 12.43
C SER A 440 16.04 -16.55 11.81
N PRO A 441 15.52 -15.92 10.73
CA PRO A 441 16.03 -14.65 10.24
C PRO A 441 16.10 -13.56 11.33
N VAL A 442 15.14 -13.52 12.28
CA VAL A 442 15.10 -12.54 13.39
C VAL A 442 15.82 -12.99 14.67
N GLY A 443 16.67 -14.02 14.59
CA GLY A 443 17.56 -14.43 15.68
C GLY A 443 17.51 -15.92 16.00
N GLY A 444 18.04 -16.28 17.17
CA GLY A 444 18.26 -17.67 17.54
C GLY A 444 19.43 -18.30 16.79
N LEU A 445 20.24 -19.07 17.53
CA LEU A 445 21.43 -19.73 16.97
C LEU A 445 21.19 -21.21 16.67
N GLY A 446 20.10 -21.78 17.18
CA GLY A 446 19.87 -23.21 17.17
C GLY A 446 20.92 -23.94 18.00
N TRP A 447 20.53 -24.86 18.87
CA TRP A 447 21.50 -25.49 19.76
C TRP A 447 21.33 -27.00 19.80
N VAL A 448 22.43 -27.73 19.72
CA VAL A 448 22.45 -29.18 19.93
C VAL A 448 23.35 -29.49 21.12
N GLU A 449 22.91 -30.41 21.96
CA GLU A 449 23.70 -30.89 23.09
C GLU A 449 24.97 -31.61 22.61
N ALA A 450 26.12 -31.24 23.17
CA ALA A 450 27.43 -31.81 22.87
C ALA A 450 27.99 -32.65 24.04
N GLY A 451 27.17 -32.88 25.08
CA GLY A 451 27.52 -33.63 26.29
C GLY A 451 28.07 -32.74 27.40
N ASN A 452 28.05 -33.26 28.63
CA ASN A 452 28.55 -32.59 29.83
C ASN A 452 27.97 -31.17 30.06
N GLY A 453 26.70 -30.97 29.70
CA GLY A 453 26.01 -29.67 29.83
C GLY A 453 26.44 -28.62 28.80
N THR A 454 27.21 -29.01 27.79
CA THR A 454 27.63 -28.10 26.71
C THR A 454 26.74 -28.20 25.48
N PHE A 455 26.62 -27.10 24.75
CA PHE A 455 25.77 -26.96 23.58
C PHE A 455 26.54 -26.29 22.45
N ILE A 456 26.39 -26.79 21.23
CA ILE A 456 27.02 -26.23 20.02
C ILE A 456 25.95 -25.58 19.14
N SER A 457 26.26 -24.40 18.62
CA SER A 457 25.40 -23.65 17.70
C SER A 457 25.21 -24.43 16.40
N SER A 458 23.96 -24.76 16.08
CA SER A 458 23.58 -25.43 14.83
C SER A 458 23.79 -24.52 13.64
N LEU A 459 23.54 -23.22 13.81
CA LEU A 459 23.75 -22.22 12.77
C LEU A 459 25.22 -22.16 12.37
N ALA A 460 26.13 -22.17 13.35
CA ALA A 460 27.57 -22.12 13.09
C ALA A 460 28.13 -23.37 12.37
N GLN A 461 27.34 -24.46 12.31
CA GLN A 461 27.69 -25.67 11.56
C GLN A 461 27.18 -25.64 10.11
N GLN A 462 26.37 -24.66 9.73
CA GLN A 462 25.87 -24.53 8.36
C GLN A 462 26.95 -24.03 7.42
N ALA A 463 26.94 -24.52 6.18
CA ALA A 463 27.86 -24.06 5.14
C ALA A 463 27.63 -22.58 4.76
N ASP A 464 26.38 -22.12 4.86
CA ASP A 464 26.01 -20.72 4.69
C ASP A 464 25.02 -20.33 5.81
N THR A 465 25.50 -19.51 6.75
CA THR A 465 24.74 -19.05 7.92
C THR A 465 23.63 -18.04 7.58
N ASN A 466 23.54 -17.59 6.33
CA ASN A 466 22.48 -16.70 5.87
C ASN A 466 21.28 -17.47 5.30
N LEU A 467 21.41 -18.78 5.06
CA LEU A 467 20.30 -19.63 4.63
C LEU A 467 19.43 -20.04 5.83
N ARG A 468 18.60 -19.11 6.31
CA ARG A 468 17.69 -19.34 7.43
C ARG A 468 16.25 -19.42 6.96
N LYS A 469 15.59 -20.55 7.24
CA LYS A 469 14.14 -20.68 7.12
C LYS A 469 13.45 -20.09 8.33
N TYR A 470 12.16 -19.80 8.20
CA TYR A 470 11.32 -19.52 9.35
C TYR A 470 11.18 -20.79 10.19
N SER A 471 11.35 -20.65 11.50
CA SER A 471 11.19 -21.75 12.43
C SER A 471 9.72 -22.15 12.56
N LYS A 472 9.42 -23.32 13.15
CA LYS A 472 8.02 -23.68 13.45
C LYS A 472 7.31 -22.64 14.31
N LEU A 473 8.02 -22.02 15.25
CA LEU A 473 7.46 -20.94 16.07
C LEU A 473 7.11 -19.72 15.21
N ASP A 474 8.00 -19.33 14.30
CA ASP A 474 7.74 -18.23 13.34
C ASP A 474 6.51 -18.56 12.49
N LEU A 475 6.44 -19.76 11.90
CA LEU A 475 5.31 -20.20 11.08
C LEU A 475 3.98 -20.23 11.85
N TYR A 476 4.00 -20.60 13.13
CA TYR A 476 2.81 -20.53 14.00
C TYR A 476 2.40 -19.07 14.24
N LEU A 477 3.34 -18.19 14.54
CA LEU A 477 3.08 -16.76 14.79
C LEU A 477 2.61 -16.03 13.53
N MET A 478 3.08 -16.45 12.36
CA MET A 478 2.56 -16.01 11.07
C MET A 478 1.15 -16.54 10.77
N GLY A 479 0.64 -17.51 11.53
CA GLY A 479 -0.65 -18.17 11.28
C GLY A 479 -0.63 -19.16 10.12
N LEU A 480 0.55 -19.68 9.74
CA LEU A 480 0.74 -20.62 8.63
C LEU A 480 0.61 -22.08 9.06
N ILE A 481 0.92 -22.38 10.32
CA ILE A 481 0.69 -23.70 10.92
C ILE A 481 -0.16 -23.59 12.19
N PRO A 482 -1.02 -24.58 12.49
CA PRO A 482 -1.82 -24.58 13.69
C PRO A 482 -0.99 -25.06 14.90
N LYS A 483 -1.43 -24.73 16.13
CA LYS A 483 -0.70 -25.07 17.37
C LYS A 483 -0.42 -26.57 17.54
N GLN A 484 -1.24 -27.44 16.94
CA GLN A 484 -1.07 -28.90 17.00
C GLN A 484 0.20 -29.39 16.30
N LEU A 485 0.81 -28.58 15.41
CA LEU A 485 2.08 -28.89 14.76
C LEU A 485 3.29 -28.36 15.53
N MET A 486 3.06 -27.62 16.61
CA MET A 486 4.11 -27.11 17.48
C MET A 486 4.67 -28.22 18.37
N THR A 487 5.99 -28.20 18.52
CA THR A 487 6.70 -28.93 19.55
C THR A 487 7.20 -27.95 20.61
N ASP A 488 7.67 -28.46 21.74
CA ASP A 488 8.36 -27.63 22.73
C ASP A 488 9.49 -26.84 22.06
N VAL A 489 9.51 -25.54 22.34
CA VAL A 489 10.66 -24.69 22.07
C VAL A 489 11.56 -24.80 23.29
N PHE A 490 12.87 -24.74 23.11
CA PHE A 490 13.79 -24.66 24.24
C PHE A 490 14.76 -23.51 24.09
N TYR A 491 15.30 -23.06 25.21
CA TYR A 491 16.40 -22.10 25.27
C TYR A 491 17.43 -22.58 26.28
N ILE A 492 18.66 -22.10 26.14
CA ILE A 492 19.73 -22.38 27.09
C ILE A 492 19.77 -21.25 28.13
N ASN A 493 19.82 -21.63 29.39
CA ASN A 493 20.26 -20.73 30.46
C ASN A 493 21.79 -20.88 30.60
N PRO A 494 22.59 -19.94 30.07
CA PRO A 494 24.04 -20.09 29.99
C PRO A 494 24.73 -20.00 31.36
N GLU A 495 25.82 -20.76 31.52
CA GLU A 495 26.68 -20.76 32.69
C GLU A 495 28.15 -20.54 32.27
N PRO A 496 28.77 -19.36 32.54
CA PRO A 496 28.20 -18.21 33.22
C PRO A 496 27.12 -17.49 32.39
N ALA A 497 26.28 -16.70 33.06
CA ALA A 497 25.30 -15.85 32.39
C ALA A 497 25.98 -14.92 31.38
N GLY A 498 25.40 -14.79 30.17
CA GLY A 498 25.98 -13.96 29.11
C GLY A 498 27.09 -14.64 28.29
N ALA A 499 27.26 -15.96 28.39
CA ALA A 499 28.26 -16.69 27.62
C ALA A 499 28.15 -16.43 26.10
N LEU A 500 29.28 -16.11 25.47
CA LEU A 500 29.39 -15.84 24.04
C LEU A 500 30.13 -16.97 23.32
N GLY A 501 29.83 -17.17 22.04
CA GLY A 501 30.52 -18.12 21.16
C GLY A 501 29.60 -19.23 20.66
N ASN A 502 30.20 -20.17 19.91
CA ASN A 502 29.48 -21.27 19.25
C ASN A 502 29.43 -22.57 20.07
N LEU A 503 30.12 -22.61 21.22
CA LEU A 503 30.08 -23.69 22.19
C LEU A 503 29.92 -23.05 23.58
N ILE A 504 28.83 -23.35 24.26
CA ILE A 504 28.53 -22.77 25.59
C ILE A 504 28.15 -23.87 26.58
N LEU A 505 28.45 -23.64 27.86
CA LEU A 505 27.93 -24.44 28.97
C LEU A 505 26.60 -23.84 29.44
N GLY A 506 25.64 -24.67 29.83
CA GLY A 506 24.39 -24.17 30.41
C GLY A 506 23.37 -25.25 30.69
N GLN A 507 22.14 -24.82 30.99
CA GLN A 507 21.01 -25.70 31.24
C GLN A 507 19.91 -25.49 30.22
N LEU A 508 19.40 -26.56 29.64
CA LEU A 508 18.26 -26.51 28.73
C LEU A 508 16.96 -26.27 29.51
N LYS A 509 16.17 -25.30 29.05
CA LYS A 509 14.83 -25.00 29.55
C LYS A 509 13.81 -25.14 28.42
N LYS A 510 12.72 -25.86 28.67
CA LYS A 510 11.64 -26.08 27.69
C LYS A 510 10.48 -25.13 27.92
N VAL A 511 9.84 -24.74 26.83
CA VAL A 511 8.66 -23.89 26.77
C VAL A 511 7.68 -24.52 25.79
N THR A 512 6.51 -24.91 26.31
CA THR A 512 5.41 -25.46 25.52
C THR A 512 4.64 -24.34 24.81
N ILE A 513 3.92 -24.70 23.75
CA ILE A 513 3.03 -23.77 23.07
C ILE A 513 1.90 -23.25 23.98
N ASP A 514 1.42 -24.09 24.91
CA ASP A 514 0.37 -23.70 25.86
C ASP A 514 0.85 -22.63 26.85
N GLN A 515 2.12 -22.66 27.26
CA GLN A 515 2.71 -21.60 28.08
C GLN A 515 2.77 -20.27 27.34
N ILE A 516 3.03 -20.29 26.03
CA ILE A 516 3.03 -19.11 25.16
C ILE A 516 1.60 -18.59 25.00
N ILE A 517 0.65 -19.46 24.61
CA ILE A 517 -0.75 -19.10 24.43
C ILE A 517 -1.35 -18.51 25.71
N LYS A 518 -1.01 -19.08 26.87
CA LYS A 518 -1.48 -18.57 28.17
C LYS A 518 -0.98 -17.15 28.48
N ALA A 519 0.20 -16.76 27.97
CA ALA A 519 0.80 -15.45 28.23
C ALA A 519 0.45 -14.39 27.17
N SER A 520 0.45 -14.79 25.90
CA SER A 520 0.35 -13.89 24.73
C SER A 520 -0.95 -14.03 23.94
N GLY A 521 -1.76 -15.07 24.21
CA GLY A 521 -2.97 -15.39 23.47
C GLY A 521 -2.75 -16.37 22.32
N GLU A 522 -3.83 -16.94 21.80
CA GLU A 522 -3.80 -17.76 20.59
C GLU A 522 -3.75 -16.85 19.35
N VAL A 523 -2.93 -17.24 18.36
CA VAL A 523 -2.74 -16.48 17.13
C VAL A 523 -4.01 -16.55 16.29
N LYS A 524 -4.62 -15.39 16.03
CA LYS A 524 -5.84 -15.28 15.20
C LYS A 524 -5.95 -13.90 14.56
N CYS A 525 -6.72 -13.85 13.48
CA CYS A 525 -7.11 -12.62 12.80
C CYS A 525 -8.30 -11.95 13.51
N SER A 526 -8.26 -10.63 13.67
CA SER A 526 -9.40 -9.81 14.11
C SER A 526 -9.61 -8.63 13.15
N ILE A 527 -10.66 -8.70 12.35
CA ILE A 527 -11.13 -7.63 11.47
C ILE A 527 -12.49 -7.21 12.03
N ASP A 528 -12.46 -6.31 13.01
CA ASP A 528 -13.64 -5.74 13.65
C ASP A 528 -13.95 -4.32 13.14
#